data_AF-A0A7L7SW67-F1
#
_entry.id   AF-A0A7L7SW67-F1
#
_cell.length_a   1.000
_cell.length_b   1.000
_cell.length_c   1.000
_cell.angle_alpha   90.00
_cell.angle_beta   90.00
_cell.angle_gamma   90.00
#
_symmetry.space_group_name_H-M   'P 1'
#
loop_
_entity.id
_entity.type
_entity.pdbx_description
1 polymer ?
#
loop_
_entity_poly.entity_id
_entity_poly.type
_entity_poly.pdbx_seq_one_letter_code
_entity_poly.pdbx_strand_id
1 'polypeptide(L)' 'NENLFASFTTPTMMGLPIVMLIIMFPSILFPSPSRLINNRLISLQQWLVQLTSKQML' A
#
# COMPACT_ATOMS: atom_id res chain seq x y z
N ASN A 1 -6.02 30.67 0.88
CA ASN A 1 -6.77 29.75 0.00
C ASN A 1 -5.87 28.68 -0.63
N GLU A 2 -4.59 28.96 -0.89
CA GLU A 2 -3.70 28.05 -1.64
C GLU A 2 -3.16 26.87 -0.81
N ASN A 3 -3.06 27.01 0.51
CA ASN A 3 -2.62 25.92 1.40
C ASN A 3 -3.54 24.67 1.33
N LEU A 4 -4.80 24.83 0.93
CA LEU A 4 -5.72 23.71 0.74
C LEU A 4 -5.28 22.78 -0.40
N PHE A 5 -4.51 23.30 -1.37
CA PHE A 5 -4.10 22.56 -2.55
C PHE A 5 -2.65 22.04 -2.50
N ALA A 6 -1.88 22.47 -1.49
CA ALA A 6 -0.47 22.07 -1.35
C ALA A 6 -0.27 20.54 -1.31
N SER A 7 -1.18 19.80 -0.65
CA SER A 7 -1.10 18.33 -0.55
C SER A 7 -1.33 17.58 -1.85
N PHE A 8 -1.90 18.22 -2.88
CA PHE A 8 -2.12 17.61 -4.19
C PHE A 8 -0.97 17.88 -5.18
N THR A 9 -0.01 18.72 -4.80
CA THR A 9 1.17 18.97 -5.63
C THR A 9 2.09 17.76 -5.65
N THR A 10 2.77 17.52 -6.78
CA THR A 10 3.67 16.38 -6.90
C THR A 10 4.84 16.52 -5.93
N PRO A 11 5.06 15.55 -5.03
CA PRO A 11 6.11 15.66 -4.03
C PRO A 11 7.49 15.56 -4.67
N THR A 12 8.33 16.56 -4.40
CA THR A 12 9.73 16.62 -4.82
C THR A 12 10.61 16.87 -3.60
N MET A 13 11.81 16.30 -3.58
CA MET A 13 12.83 16.57 -2.57
C MET A 13 14.15 16.80 -3.28
N MET A 14 14.86 17.88 -2.91
CA MET A 14 16.12 18.28 -3.55
C MET A 14 16.04 18.39 -5.08
N GLY A 15 14.87 18.75 -5.62
CA GLY A 15 14.64 18.87 -7.07
C GLY A 15 14.34 17.55 -7.79
N LEU A 16 14.29 16.41 -7.09
CA LEU A 16 13.93 15.10 -7.65
C LEU A 16 12.50 14.70 -7.26
N PRO A 17 11.68 14.17 -8.19
CA PRO A 17 10.34 13.68 -7.88
C PRO A 17 10.39 12.36 -7.11
N ILE A 18 9.77 12.32 -5.92
CA ILE A 18 9.72 11.10 -5.06
C ILE A 18 8.44 10.29 -5.30
N VAL A 19 7.54 10.77 -6.16
CA VAL A 19 6.23 10.16 -6.42
C VAL A 19 6.33 8.66 -6.75
N MET A 20 7.38 8.24 -7.47
CA MET A 20 7.61 6.83 -7.81
C MET A 20 7.80 5.94 -6.57
N LEU A 21 8.56 6.40 -5.57
CA LEU A 21 8.78 5.64 -4.34
C LEU A 21 7.49 5.54 -3.51
N ILE A 22 6.71 6.63 -3.47
CA ILE A 22 5.42 6.67 -2.76
C ILE A 22 4.42 5.70 -3.42
N ILE A 23 4.36 5.66 -4.74
CA ILE A 23 3.48 4.75 -5.49
C ILE A 23 3.88 3.29 -5.27
N MET A 24 5.17 2.98 -5.16
CA MET A 24 5.65 1.61 -4.92
C MET A 24 5.49 1.16 -3.47
N PHE A 25 5.41 2.09 -2.51
CA PHE A 25 5.37 1.77 -1.07
C PHE A 25 4.28 0.76 -0.65
N PRO A 26 3.03 0.82 -1.14
CA PRO A 26 1.99 -0.13 -0.75
C PRO A 26 2.31 -1.59 -1.09
N SER A 27 3.09 -1.84 -2.14
CA SER A 27 3.47 -3.21 -2.53
C SER A 27 4.30 -3.93 -1.46
N ILE A 28 5.08 -3.16 -0.69
CA ILE A 28 5.95 -3.68 0.38
C ILE A 28 5.12 -4.14 1.59
N LEU A 29 3.91 -3.60 1.78
CA LEU A 29 3.05 -3.92 2.92
C LEU A 29 2.39 -5.30 2.81
N PHE A 30 2.45 -5.96 1.66
CA PHE A 30 1.85 -7.27 1.40
C PHE A 30 2.92 -8.31 1.05
N PRO A 31 3.68 -8.82 2.04
CA PRO A 31 4.71 -9.82 1.79
C PRO A 31 4.11 -11.18 1.41
N SER A 32 4.74 -11.86 0.44
CA SER A 32 4.42 -13.25 0.09
C SER A 32 5.36 -14.21 0.84
N PRO A 33 4.86 -14.94 1.86
CA PRO A 33 5.68 -15.91 2.59
C PRO A 33 5.90 -17.19 1.78
N SER A 34 7.09 -17.78 1.88
CA SER A 34 7.43 -19.09 1.30
C SER A 34 7.24 -20.27 2.27
N ARG A 35 6.72 -20.01 3.48
CA ARG A 35 6.55 -21.00 4.55
C ARG A 35 5.10 -21.49 4.60
N LEU A 36 4.90 -22.72 5.05
CA LEU A 36 3.56 -23.33 5.20
C LEU A 36 2.70 -22.61 6.25
N ILE A 37 3.32 -22.21 7.37
CA ILE A 37 2.63 -21.51 8.47
C ILE A 37 2.97 -20.02 8.39
N ASN A 38 1.93 -19.22 8.14
CA ASN A 38 2.02 -17.77 8.04
C ASN A 38 2.07 -17.11 9.42
N ASN A 39 2.63 -15.90 9.48
CA ASN A 39 2.54 -15.08 10.68
C ASN A 39 1.11 -14.50 10.83
N ARG A 40 0.78 -14.03 12.04
CA ARG A 40 -0.57 -13.53 12.38
C ARG A 40 -1.04 -12.39 11.45
N LEU A 41 -0.13 -11.50 11.05
CA LEU A 41 -0.45 -10.35 10.21
C LEU A 41 -0.83 -10.80 8.79
N ILE A 42 -0.05 -11.68 8.18
CA ILE A 42 -0.31 -12.20 6.83
C ILE A 42 -1.60 -13.02 6.80
N SER A 43 -1.86 -13.81 7.85
CA SER A 43 -3.12 -14.55 7.96
C SER A 43 -4.35 -13.63 7.97
N LEU A 44 -4.28 -12.49 8.68
CA LEU A 44 -5.35 -11.49 8.67
C LEU A 44 -5.49 -10.79 7.31
N GLN A 45 -4.38 -10.43 6.67
CA GLN A 45 -4.39 -9.85 5.32
C GLN A 45 -5.06 -10.81 4.32
N GLN A 46 -4.66 -12.08 4.32
CA GLN A 46 -5.21 -13.11 3.44
C GLN A 46 -6.71 -13.35 3.72
N TRP A 47 -7.11 -13.40 4.98
CA TRP A 47 -8.52 -13.54 5.36
C TRP A 47 -9.37 -12.36 4.87
N LEU A 48 -8.89 -11.13 4.98
CA LEU A 48 -9.61 -9.94 4.51
C LEU A 48 -9.76 -9.95 2.98
N VAL A 49 -8.72 -10.34 2.25
CA VAL A 49 -8.79 -10.51 0.79
C VAL A 49 -9.83 -11.56 0.42
N GLN A 50 -9.83 -12.74 1.07
CA GLN A 50 -10.83 -13.77 0.81
C GLN A 50 -12.25 -13.33 1.13
N LEU A 51 -12.45 -12.59 2.23
CA LEU A 51 -13.76 -12.06 2.59
C LEU A 51 -14.27 -11.09 1.53
N THR A 52 -13.45 -10.13 1.12
CA THR A 52 -13.83 -9.15 0.08
C THR A 52 -14.10 -9.82 -1.26
N SER A 53 -13.27 -10.78 -1.68
CA SER A 53 -13.51 -11.56 -2.90
C SER A 53 -14.82 -12.34 -2.86
N LYS A 54 -15.21 -12.90 -1.70
CA LYS A 54 -16.50 -13.60 -1.53
C LYS A 54 -17.71 -12.67 -1.60
N GLN A 55 -17.57 -11.40 -1.23
CA GLN A 55 -18.67 -10.42 -1.28
C GLN A 55 -18.83 -9.80 -2.68
N MET A 56 -17.79 -9.87 -3.51
CA MET A 56 -17.81 -9.34 -4.88
C MET A 56 -18.30 -10.35 -5.92
N LEU A 57 -18.27 -11.64 -5.59
CA LEU A 57 -18.84 -12.74 -6.38
C LEU A 57 -20.31 -12.96 -6.01
#